data_AF-A0A2V7YVH8-F1
#
_entry.id   AF-A0A2V7YVH8-F1
#
_cell.length_a   1.000
_cell.length_b   1.000
_cell.length_c   1.000
_cell.angle_alpha   90.00
_cell.angle_beta   90.00
_cell.angle_gamma   90.00
#
_symmetry.space_group_name_H-M   'P 1'
#
loop_
_entity.id
_entity.type
_entity.pdbx_description
1 polymer ?
#
loop_
_entity_poly.entity_id
_entity_poly.type
_entity_poly.pdbx_seq_one_letter_code
_entity_poly.pdbx_strand_id
1 'polypeptide(L)'
;MRDVVIQPTLESWRATARKLLADGVAPDEVVWREAATQGGLFDAVVVAEPAGSDSADFRVPRAFVEICGAAARHSDPERWRLLYSVLWRLARGSPDLLASESDPEVVRLKRLAKQIADADLAARTPGAGEFVPKTATDLEELRAAAASCRGCDLYRDATQTVFGKGPQTARAVLVGEAPGDQEDIQGAPFVGPAGEVLGRALVEANLPRTQVYVTNAVKHFKFLRTPKRRIHQTPGSVEIGACRPWLQAELALIRPEMLVCLGGTAAKALLGPDFRIMKQHGQIFENTGWAPKAMATLHPSAVLRADDAAGGERLYGMLVTDLRKVAVEITSPASARIS
;
A
#
# COMPACT_ATOMS: atom_id res chain seq x y z
N MET A 1 -7.11 32.84 23.26
CA MET A 1 -7.57 31.52 22.78
C MET A 1 -9.02 31.34 23.21
N ARG A 2 -9.89 30.95 22.28
CA ARG A 2 -11.32 30.66 22.48
C ARG A 2 -11.46 29.16 22.72
N ASP A 3 -12.00 28.78 23.86
CA ASP A 3 -12.36 27.39 24.11
C ASP A 3 -13.65 27.04 23.36
N VAL A 4 -13.57 26.02 22.52
CA VAL A 4 -14.68 25.55 21.68
C VAL A 4 -14.98 24.11 22.08
N VAL A 5 -16.14 23.93 22.70
CA VAL A 5 -16.63 22.61 23.12
C VAL A 5 -17.58 22.06 22.05
N ILE A 6 -17.30 20.86 21.56
CA ILE A 6 -18.13 20.17 20.57
C ILE A 6 -18.53 18.77 21.05
N GLN A 7 -19.65 18.26 20.53
CA GLN A 7 -19.87 16.82 20.54
C GLN A 7 -18.82 16.18 19.62
N PRO A 8 -18.27 14.98 19.93
CA PRO A 8 -17.21 14.36 19.16
C PRO A 8 -17.72 13.73 17.84
N THR A 9 -18.49 14.51 17.08
CA THR A 9 -19.08 14.13 15.80
C THR A 9 -18.62 15.08 14.70
N LEU A 10 -18.52 14.55 13.48
CA LEU A 10 -18.14 15.37 12.31
C LEU A 10 -19.13 16.52 12.06
N GLU A 11 -20.42 16.31 12.34
CA GLU A 11 -21.46 17.31 12.15
C GLU A 11 -21.30 18.49 13.12
N SER A 12 -21.09 18.21 14.41
CA SER A 12 -20.87 19.24 15.43
C SER A 12 -19.60 20.05 15.13
N TRP A 13 -18.53 19.37 14.72
CA TRP A 13 -17.32 20.04 14.25
C TRP A 13 -17.57 20.90 13.00
N ARG A 14 -18.27 20.39 11.97
CA ARG A 14 -18.55 21.13 10.72
C ARG A 14 -19.36 22.40 10.96
N ALA A 15 -20.39 22.33 11.80
CA ALA A 15 -21.20 23.50 12.14
C ALA A 15 -20.34 24.59 12.80
N THR A 16 -19.54 24.19 13.78
CA THR A 16 -18.68 25.10 14.54
C THR A 16 -17.54 25.67 13.69
N ALA A 17 -16.86 24.83 12.91
CA ALA A 17 -15.77 25.22 12.02
C ALA A 17 -16.21 26.23 10.95
N ARG A 18 -17.43 26.08 10.41
CA ARG A 18 -17.98 27.05 9.44
C ARG A 18 -18.16 28.43 10.07
N LYS A 19 -18.69 28.49 11.29
CA LYS A 19 -18.87 29.75 12.02
C LYS A 19 -17.52 30.41 12.30
N LEU A 20 -16.57 29.68 12.86
CA LEU A 20 -15.22 30.19 13.15
C LEU A 20 -14.52 30.71 11.88
N LEU A 21 -14.71 30.03 10.75
CA LEU A 21 -14.13 30.45 9.47
C LEU A 21 -14.80 31.72 8.92
N ALA A 22 -16.13 31.83 9.01
CA ALA A 22 -16.87 33.03 8.64
C ALA A 22 -16.50 34.24 9.51
N ASP A 23 -16.29 34.01 10.80
CA ASP A 23 -15.84 35.01 11.78
C ASP A 23 -14.35 35.37 11.64
N GLY A 24 -13.63 34.71 10.73
CA GLY A 24 -12.21 34.97 10.50
C GLY A 24 -11.31 34.63 11.69
N VAL A 25 -11.64 33.59 12.46
CA VAL A 25 -10.87 33.15 13.64
C VAL A 25 -9.74 32.21 13.24
N ALA A 26 -8.48 32.60 13.50
CA ALA A 26 -7.34 31.78 13.12
C ALA A 26 -7.22 30.49 13.96
N PRO A 27 -6.62 29.40 13.44
CA PRO A 27 -6.53 28.12 14.15
C PRO A 27 -5.77 28.17 15.49
N ASP A 28 -4.80 29.06 15.62
CA ASP A 28 -4.03 29.32 16.85
C ASP A 28 -4.82 30.10 17.91
N GLU A 29 -5.94 30.70 17.52
CA GLU A 29 -6.88 31.32 18.44
C GLU A 29 -7.90 30.33 19.02
N VAL A 30 -7.93 29.07 18.59
CA VAL A 30 -8.98 28.10 18.95
C VAL A 30 -8.41 26.90 19.70
N VAL A 31 -9.00 26.59 20.85
CA VAL A 31 -8.76 25.34 21.58
C VAL A 31 -9.99 24.46 21.44
N TRP A 32 -9.83 23.29 20.83
CA TRP A 32 -10.92 22.32 20.66
C TRP A 32 -11.01 21.41 21.88
N ARG A 33 -12.21 21.27 22.45
CA ARG A 33 -12.51 20.34 23.54
C ARG A 33 -13.73 19.50 23.19
N GLU A 34 -13.72 18.26 23.60
CA GLU A 34 -14.90 17.39 23.49
C GLU A 34 -15.77 17.55 24.72
N ALA A 35 -17.07 17.68 24.52
CA ALA A 35 -18.03 17.60 25.60
C ALA A 35 -17.91 16.22 26.25
N ALA A 36 -17.86 16.18 27.59
CA ALA A 36 -17.93 14.91 28.31
C ALA A 36 -19.21 14.17 27.89
N THR A 37 -19.09 12.89 27.57
CA THR A 37 -20.24 11.99 27.43
C THR A 37 -20.83 11.84 28.83
N GLN A 38 -21.77 12.71 29.21
CA GLN A 38 -22.34 12.71 30.56
C GLN A 38 -23.10 11.40 30.83
N GLY A 39 -22.47 10.52 31.62
CA GLY A 39 -23.14 9.85 32.73
C GLY A 39 -22.95 10.72 33.98
N GLY A 40 -23.80 11.74 34.14
CA GLY A 40 -23.71 12.66 35.26
C GLY A 40 -24.75 13.77 35.12
N LEU A 41 -25.89 13.56 35.78
CA LEU A 41 -26.96 14.54 35.96
C LEU A 41 -26.36 15.75 36.67
N PHE A 42 -26.53 16.96 36.13
CA PHE A 42 -26.06 18.26 36.64
C PHE A 42 -24.61 18.64 36.31
N ASP A 43 -24.41 19.16 35.09
CA ASP A 43 -23.70 20.43 34.90
C ASP A 43 -24.12 21.04 33.56
N ALA A 44 -24.65 22.27 33.61
CA ALA A 44 -25.11 23.01 32.43
C ALA A 44 -23.90 23.50 31.63
N VAL A 45 -23.41 22.65 30.72
CA VAL A 45 -22.47 23.07 29.68
C VAL A 45 -23.24 23.97 28.72
N VAL A 46 -22.73 25.17 28.46
CA VAL A 46 -23.22 26.04 27.38
C VAL A 46 -23.00 25.30 26.06
N VAL A 47 -24.00 24.54 25.64
CA VAL A 47 -24.09 24.00 24.29
C VAL A 47 -24.25 25.20 23.39
N ALA A 48 -23.29 25.43 22.49
CA ALA A 48 -23.46 26.44 21.46
C ALA A 48 -24.73 26.10 20.67
N GLU A 49 -25.77 26.93 20.81
CA GLU A 49 -26.98 26.79 20.01
C GLU A 49 -26.63 26.88 18.52
N PRO A 50 -27.30 26.09 17.65
CA PRO A 50 -27.12 26.21 16.21
C PRO A 50 -27.82 27.49 15.74
N ALA A 51 -27.11 28.62 15.83
CA ALA A 51 -27.58 29.89 15.30
C ALA A 51 -27.47 29.90 13.76
N GLY A 52 -28.57 30.34 13.14
CA GLY A 52 -28.80 30.77 11.76
C GLY A 52 -27.65 30.72 10.74
N SER A 53 -27.97 30.15 9.58
CA SER A 53 -27.13 30.03 8.39
C SER A 53 -26.85 31.38 7.72
N ASP A 54 -25.72 32.00 8.02
CA ASP A 54 -25.03 32.86 7.06
C ASP A 54 -23.80 32.10 6.56
N SER A 55 -23.96 31.44 5.40
CA SER A 55 -22.89 30.67 4.77
C SER A 55 -21.96 31.59 4.00
N ALA A 56 -20.76 31.84 4.54
CA ALA A 56 -19.64 32.17 3.69
C ALA A 56 -19.41 30.97 2.74
N ASP A 57 -19.71 31.16 1.45
CA ASP A 57 -19.59 30.12 0.43
C ASP A 57 -18.11 29.90 0.07
N PHE A 58 -17.42 29.10 0.88
CA PHE A 58 -16.08 28.62 0.55
C PHE A 58 -16.18 27.18 0.02
N ARG A 59 -15.44 26.89 -1.06
CA ARG A 59 -15.40 25.55 -1.66
C ARG A 59 -14.16 24.80 -1.19
N VAL A 60 -14.35 23.54 -0.81
CA VAL A 60 -13.24 22.63 -0.47
C VAL A 60 -13.16 21.48 -1.47
N PRO A 61 -11.94 20.95 -1.73
CA PRO A 61 -11.79 19.76 -2.57
C PRO A 61 -12.54 18.55 -1.99
N ARG A 62 -13.10 17.69 -2.86
CA ARG A 62 -13.74 16.43 -2.45
C ARG A 62 -12.82 15.56 -1.58
N ALA A 63 -11.53 15.51 -1.92
CA ALA A 63 -10.52 14.78 -1.15
C ALA A 63 -10.46 15.25 0.32
N PHE A 64 -10.68 16.54 0.59
CA PHE A 64 -10.74 17.05 1.96
C PHE A 64 -11.92 16.46 2.74
N VAL A 65 -13.09 16.37 2.10
CA VAL A 65 -14.31 15.85 2.72
C VAL A 65 -14.15 14.37 3.09
N GLU A 66 -13.52 13.58 2.22
CA GLU A 66 -13.21 12.16 2.47
C GLU A 66 -12.23 12.02 3.64
N ILE A 67 -11.17 12.84 3.67
CA ILE A 67 -10.22 12.90 4.80
C ILE A 67 -10.93 13.29 6.10
N CYS A 68 -11.84 14.28 6.08
CA CYS A 68 -12.62 14.67 7.26
C CYS A 68 -13.44 13.52 7.83
N GLY A 69 -14.15 12.79 6.96
CA GLY A 69 -14.97 11.64 7.35
C GLY A 69 -14.17 10.55 8.06
N ALA A 70 -12.96 10.27 7.60
CA ALA A 70 -12.08 9.30 8.24
C ALA A 70 -11.42 9.87 9.51
N ALA A 71 -10.76 11.02 9.42
CA ALA A 71 -9.99 11.60 10.52
C ALA A 71 -10.85 11.96 11.75
N ALA A 72 -12.11 12.37 11.55
CA ALA A 72 -13.03 12.65 12.65
C ALA A 72 -13.29 11.43 13.57
N ARG A 73 -13.15 10.21 13.03
CA ARG A 73 -13.32 8.94 13.75
C ARG A 73 -12.05 8.48 14.48
N HIS A 74 -10.92 9.17 14.29
CA HIS A 74 -9.66 8.83 14.96
C HIS A 74 -9.69 9.22 16.44
N SER A 75 -8.95 8.52 17.30
CA SER A 75 -8.82 8.85 18.74
C SER A 75 -7.80 9.95 19.05
N ASP A 76 -7.25 10.63 18.03
CA ASP A 76 -6.20 11.63 18.24
C ASP A 76 -6.86 12.90 18.82
N PRO A 77 -6.38 13.44 19.97
CA PRO A 77 -7.00 14.60 20.62
C PRO A 77 -6.89 15.88 19.77
N GLU A 78 -5.88 15.98 18.91
CA GLU A 78 -5.63 17.14 18.06
C GLU A 78 -6.37 17.07 16.72
N ARG A 79 -7.12 16.00 16.44
CA ARG A 79 -7.76 15.80 15.12
C ARG A 79 -8.66 16.96 14.71
N TRP A 80 -9.41 17.54 15.65
CA TRP A 80 -10.31 18.66 15.40
C TRP A 80 -9.55 19.95 15.06
N ARG A 81 -8.45 20.20 15.78
CA ARG A 81 -7.54 21.32 15.51
C ARG A 81 -6.88 21.17 14.14
N LEU A 82 -6.37 19.97 13.81
CA LEU A 82 -5.76 19.68 12.51
C LEU A 82 -6.74 19.85 11.35
N LEU A 83 -7.96 19.32 11.50
CA LEU A 83 -9.03 19.48 10.52
C LEU A 83 -9.33 20.97 10.29
N TYR A 84 -9.44 21.75 11.36
CA TYR A 84 -9.72 23.18 11.27
C TYR A 84 -8.57 23.97 10.64
N SER A 85 -7.32 23.65 11.00
CA SER A 85 -6.15 24.30 10.44
C SER A 85 -6.00 24.05 8.94
N VAL A 86 -6.23 22.81 8.47
CA VAL A 86 -6.21 22.50 7.03
C VAL A 86 -7.39 23.18 6.31
N LEU A 87 -8.60 23.16 6.89
CA LEU A 87 -9.77 23.84 6.35
C LEU A 87 -9.52 25.34 6.17
N TRP A 88 -8.98 26.00 7.19
CA TRP A 88 -8.67 27.43 7.20
C TRP A 88 -7.74 27.82 6.05
N ARG A 89 -6.68 27.04 5.83
CA ARG A 89 -5.70 27.27 4.76
C ARG A 89 -6.29 27.00 3.37
N LEU A 90 -7.11 25.96 3.23
CA LEU A 90 -7.84 25.69 1.98
C LEU A 90 -8.77 26.85 1.61
N ALA A 91 -9.53 27.36 2.57
CA ALA A 91 -10.48 28.44 2.37
C ALA A 91 -9.81 29.77 1.99
N ARG A 92 -8.53 29.95 2.31
CA ARG A 92 -7.74 31.18 2.03
C ARG A 92 -6.88 31.09 0.76
N GLY A 93 -7.21 30.17 -0.14
CA GLY A 93 -6.61 30.14 -1.49
C GLY A 93 -5.39 29.23 -1.63
N SER A 94 -5.29 28.16 -0.83
CA SER A 94 -4.31 27.08 -1.03
C SER A 94 -4.97 25.81 -1.59
N PRO A 95 -5.54 25.80 -2.82
CA PRO A 95 -6.32 24.67 -3.33
C PRO A 95 -5.50 23.38 -3.46
N ASP A 96 -4.20 23.50 -3.75
CA ASP A 96 -3.28 22.36 -3.91
C ASP A 96 -2.61 21.94 -2.60
N LEU A 97 -3.02 22.49 -1.46
CA LEU A 97 -2.45 22.16 -0.15
C LEU A 97 -2.49 20.65 0.12
N LEU A 98 -3.58 19.99 -0.27
CA LEU A 98 -3.71 18.54 -0.12
C LEU A 98 -2.80 17.73 -1.05
N ALA A 99 -2.21 18.32 -2.08
CA ALA A 99 -1.21 17.66 -2.91
C ALA A 99 0.19 17.69 -2.26
N SER A 100 0.42 18.58 -1.28
CA SER A 100 1.70 18.67 -0.59
C SER A 100 2.01 17.39 0.18
N GLU A 101 3.21 16.86 -0.01
CA GLU A 101 3.78 15.73 0.72
C GLU A 101 4.73 16.17 1.84
N SER A 102 5.07 17.46 1.91
CA SER A 102 5.99 18.02 2.91
C SER A 102 5.28 18.84 3.98
N ASP A 103 4.02 19.23 3.77
CA ASP A 103 3.24 19.99 4.76
C ASP A 103 2.95 19.14 6.02
N PRO A 104 3.50 19.51 7.20
CA PRO A 104 3.44 18.64 8.38
C PRO A 104 2.02 18.32 8.84
N GLU A 105 1.10 19.30 8.76
CA GLU A 105 -0.28 19.11 9.20
C GLU A 105 -1.10 18.30 8.20
N VAL A 106 -0.91 18.51 6.89
CA VAL A 106 -1.54 17.68 5.85
C VAL A 106 -1.04 16.24 5.95
N VAL A 107 0.27 16.03 6.12
CA VAL A 107 0.88 14.71 6.29
C VAL A 107 0.33 14.01 7.53
N ARG A 108 0.24 14.72 8.65
CA ARG A 108 -0.35 14.17 9.88
C ARG A 108 -1.84 13.86 9.70
N LEU A 109 -2.63 14.76 9.12
CA LEU A 109 -4.05 14.56 8.91
C LEU A 109 -4.34 13.37 7.98
N LYS A 110 -3.62 13.28 6.85
CA LYS A 110 -3.71 12.13 5.93
C LYS A 110 -3.36 10.82 6.63
N ARG A 111 -2.40 10.82 7.56
CA ARG A 111 -2.03 9.64 8.35
C ARG A 111 -3.16 9.17 9.26
N LEU A 112 -3.80 10.09 9.99
CA LEU A 112 -4.96 9.77 10.85
C LEU A 112 -6.11 9.19 10.03
N ALA A 113 -6.44 9.83 8.91
CA ALA A 113 -7.46 9.34 7.98
C ALA A 113 -7.11 7.95 7.44
N LYS A 114 -5.85 7.73 7.06
CA LYS A 114 -5.36 6.45 6.58
C LYS A 114 -5.45 5.34 7.63
N GLN A 115 -5.12 5.63 8.89
CA GLN A 115 -5.22 4.64 9.99
C GLN A 115 -6.66 4.14 10.17
N ILE A 116 -7.64 5.05 10.09
CA ILE A 116 -9.06 4.65 10.13
C ILE A 116 -9.45 3.86 8.88
N ALA A 117 -9.05 4.30 7.69
CA ALA A 117 -9.37 3.57 6.46
C ALA A 117 -8.75 2.15 6.44
N ASP A 118 -7.52 2.00 6.92
CA ASP A 118 -6.84 0.71 7.04
C ASP A 118 -7.52 -0.17 8.10
N ALA A 119 -7.98 0.40 9.23
CA ALA A 119 -8.73 -0.34 10.26
C ALA A 119 -10.10 -0.83 9.73
N ASP A 120 -10.84 0.04 9.03
CA ASP A 120 -12.11 -0.31 8.37
C ASP A 120 -11.89 -1.43 7.35
N LEU A 121 -10.78 -1.38 6.60
CA LEU A 121 -10.41 -2.41 5.63
C LEU A 121 -10.05 -3.72 6.31
N ALA A 122 -9.26 -3.68 7.39
CA ALA A 122 -8.89 -4.87 8.14
C ALA A 122 -10.14 -5.57 8.72
N ALA A 123 -11.10 -4.82 9.26
CA ALA A 123 -12.32 -5.37 9.85
C ALA A 123 -13.18 -6.19 8.86
N ARG A 124 -13.11 -5.88 7.56
CA ARG A 124 -13.90 -6.57 6.52
C ARG A 124 -13.08 -7.50 5.62
N THR A 125 -11.78 -7.67 5.92
CA THR A 125 -10.85 -8.47 5.12
C THR A 125 -10.59 -9.79 5.84
N PRO A 126 -11.25 -10.90 5.44
CA PRO A 126 -11.11 -12.18 6.14
C PRO A 126 -9.72 -12.82 5.96
N GLY A 127 -8.96 -12.40 4.94
CA GLY A 127 -7.69 -12.99 4.56
C GLY A 127 -7.87 -14.19 3.63
N ALA A 128 -6.82 -14.53 2.88
CA ALA A 128 -6.86 -15.60 1.89
C ALA A 128 -6.82 -17.01 2.50
N GLY A 129 -6.54 -17.14 3.80
CA GLY A 129 -6.25 -18.44 4.43
C GLY A 129 -7.36 -19.48 4.27
N GLU A 130 -8.63 -19.06 4.24
CA GLU A 130 -9.77 -19.97 4.01
C GLU A 130 -9.86 -20.49 2.56
N PHE A 131 -9.26 -19.78 1.61
CA PHE A 131 -9.28 -20.13 0.19
C PHE A 131 -8.09 -21.00 -0.22
N VAL A 132 -7.03 -21.08 0.60
CA VAL A 132 -5.85 -21.89 0.32
C VAL A 132 -6.16 -23.36 0.64
N PRO A 133 -6.15 -24.27 -0.36
CA PRO A 133 -6.38 -25.69 -0.09
C PRO A 133 -5.23 -26.27 0.74
N LYS A 134 -5.55 -26.79 1.93
CA LYS A 134 -4.55 -27.39 2.84
C LYS A 134 -3.91 -28.66 2.28
N THR A 135 -4.57 -29.30 1.31
CA THR A 135 -4.14 -30.56 0.69
C THR A 135 -3.52 -30.36 -0.68
N ALA A 136 -3.28 -29.11 -1.11
CA ALA A 136 -2.69 -28.86 -2.42
C ALA A 136 -1.30 -29.51 -2.53
N THR A 137 -1.07 -30.26 -3.60
CA THR A 137 0.17 -30.98 -3.87
C THR A 137 1.01 -30.32 -4.97
N ASP A 138 0.37 -29.47 -5.78
CA ASP A 138 1.03 -28.73 -6.85
C ASP A 138 0.52 -27.29 -7.02
N LEU A 139 1.27 -26.52 -7.83
CA LEU A 139 0.98 -25.12 -8.12
C LEU A 139 -0.28 -24.91 -8.97
N GLU A 140 -0.76 -25.93 -9.70
CA GLU A 140 -1.97 -25.84 -10.51
C GLU A 140 -3.21 -25.88 -9.62
N GLU A 141 -3.23 -26.75 -8.62
CA GLU A 141 -4.30 -26.79 -7.61
C GLU A 141 -4.40 -25.46 -6.85
N LEU A 142 -3.27 -24.86 -6.46
CA LEU A 142 -3.26 -23.53 -5.85
C LEU A 142 -3.77 -22.45 -6.80
N ARG A 143 -3.35 -22.48 -8.07
CA ARG A 143 -3.79 -21.52 -9.10
C ARG A 143 -5.30 -21.60 -9.32
N ALA A 144 -5.84 -22.80 -9.45
CA ALA A 144 -7.28 -23.02 -9.64
C ALA A 144 -8.09 -22.51 -8.43
N ALA A 145 -7.64 -22.79 -7.21
CA ALA A 145 -8.30 -22.29 -6.00
C ALA A 145 -8.24 -20.76 -5.87
N ALA A 146 -7.08 -20.16 -6.18
CA ALA A 146 -6.87 -18.72 -6.08
C ALA A 146 -7.81 -17.90 -6.96
N ALA A 147 -8.26 -18.45 -8.09
CA ALA A 147 -9.24 -17.81 -8.98
C ALA A 147 -10.58 -17.48 -8.31
N SER A 148 -10.90 -18.13 -7.19
CA SER A 148 -12.12 -17.90 -6.40
C SER A 148 -11.89 -17.08 -5.12
N CYS A 149 -10.66 -16.63 -4.87
CA CYS A 149 -10.27 -16.01 -3.61
C CYS A 149 -10.99 -14.69 -3.36
N ARG A 150 -11.67 -14.59 -2.20
CA ARG A 150 -12.32 -13.36 -1.70
C ARG A 150 -11.71 -12.84 -0.41
N GLY A 151 -10.44 -13.20 -0.16
CA GLY A 151 -9.73 -12.85 1.06
C GLY A 151 -9.53 -11.35 1.32
N CYS A 152 -9.71 -10.47 0.32
CA CYS A 152 -9.68 -9.02 0.45
C CYS A 152 -10.50 -8.35 -0.67
N ASP A 153 -10.85 -7.07 -0.55
CA ASP A 153 -11.73 -6.39 -1.52
C ASP A 153 -11.19 -6.28 -2.95
N LEU A 154 -9.89 -6.53 -3.18
CA LEU A 154 -9.26 -6.36 -4.50
C LEU A 154 -9.85 -7.26 -5.60
N TYR A 155 -10.44 -8.41 -5.26
CA TYR A 155 -11.08 -9.27 -6.26
C TYR A 155 -12.29 -8.61 -6.94
N ARG A 156 -12.90 -7.60 -6.31
CA ARG A 156 -14.17 -7.02 -6.78
C ARG A 156 -14.00 -6.22 -8.07
N ASP A 157 -12.89 -5.50 -8.19
CA ASP A 157 -12.63 -4.58 -9.30
C ASP A 157 -11.61 -5.14 -10.30
N ALA A 158 -10.73 -6.05 -9.87
CA ALA A 158 -9.79 -6.75 -10.74
C ALA A 158 -10.53 -7.61 -11.78
N THR A 159 -9.92 -7.82 -12.95
CA THR A 159 -10.52 -8.67 -13.98
C THR A 159 -10.44 -10.13 -13.58
N GLN A 160 -9.29 -10.54 -13.05
CA GLN A 160 -9.04 -11.91 -12.60
C GLN A 160 -7.85 -11.96 -11.65
N THR A 161 -7.66 -13.12 -11.01
CA THR A 161 -6.45 -13.41 -10.24
C THR A 161 -5.25 -13.59 -11.17
N VAL A 162 -4.14 -12.95 -10.84
CA VAL A 162 -2.84 -13.18 -11.48
C VAL A 162 -1.97 -13.96 -10.52
N PHE A 163 -1.97 -15.28 -10.69
CA PHE A 163 -1.15 -16.19 -9.91
C PHE A 163 0.31 -16.21 -10.41
N GLY A 164 1.21 -16.89 -9.70
CA GLY A 164 2.60 -17.00 -10.14
C GLY A 164 2.79 -17.96 -11.33
N LYS A 165 3.90 -17.78 -12.03
CA LYS A 165 4.29 -18.55 -13.22
C LYS A 165 5.75 -19.01 -13.15
N GLY A 166 5.97 -20.28 -13.48
CA GLY A 166 7.27 -20.95 -13.48
C GLY A 166 7.14 -22.39 -13.02
N PRO A 167 8.22 -23.18 -13.04
CA PRO A 167 8.19 -24.55 -12.59
C PRO A 167 8.14 -24.65 -11.05
N GLN A 168 7.54 -25.72 -10.53
CA GLN A 168 7.58 -26.04 -9.10
C GLN A 168 9.00 -26.37 -8.61
N THR A 169 9.88 -26.76 -9.53
CA THR A 169 11.31 -27.02 -9.26
C THR A 169 12.18 -25.75 -9.33
N ALA A 170 11.59 -24.56 -9.34
CA ALA A 170 12.34 -23.31 -9.41
C ALA A 170 13.24 -23.15 -8.17
N ARG A 171 14.50 -22.79 -8.41
CA ARG A 171 15.49 -22.58 -7.34
C ARG A 171 15.43 -21.17 -6.77
N ALA A 172 14.95 -20.20 -7.55
CA ALA A 172 14.66 -18.85 -7.09
C ALA A 172 13.20 -18.45 -7.32
N VAL A 173 12.61 -17.73 -6.37
CA VAL A 173 11.30 -17.11 -6.51
C VAL A 173 11.45 -15.59 -6.55
N LEU A 174 10.97 -14.96 -7.62
CA LEU A 174 10.98 -13.51 -7.79
C LEU A 174 9.60 -12.96 -7.44
N VAL A 175 9.53 -12.00 -6.51
CA VAL A 175 8.27 -11.47 -5.97
C VAL A 175 8.17 -9.97 -6.24
N GLY A 176 7.22 -9.57 -7.09
CA GLY A 176 6.81 -8.17 -7.26
C GLY A 176 5.77 -7.71 -6.24
N GLU A 177 5.31 -6.47 -6.38
CA GLU A 177 4.30 -5.87 -5.50
C GLU A 177 2.89 -6.43 -5.78
N ALA A 178 2.40 -6.18 -7.00
CA ALA A 178 1.06 -6.52 -7.45
C ALA A 178 1.03 -6.64 -8.98
N PRO A 179 -0.01 -7.25 -9.56
CA PRO A 179 -0.20 -7.27 -11.01
C PRO A 179 -0.46 -5.86 -11.54
N GLY A 180 -0.03 -5.58 -12.77
CA GLY A 180 -0.38 -4.37 -13.50
C GLY A 180 -1.61 -4.55 -14.40
N ASP A 181 -1.87 -3.53 -15.21
CA ASP A 181 -3.01 -3.47 -16.12
C ASP A 181 -3.02 -4.60 -17.16
N GLN A 182 -1.86 -4.90 -17.74
CA GLN A 182 -1.71 -5.95 -18.75
C GLN A 182 -1.74 -7.34 -18.11
N GLU A 183 -1.09 -7.50 -16.96
CA GLU A 183 -1.10 -8.74 -16.19
C GLU A 183 -2.53 -9.13 -15.79
N ASP A 184 -3.33 -8.17 -15.31
CA ASP A 184 -4.73 -8.38 -14.91
C ASP A 184 -5.61 -8.81 -16.09
N ILE A 185 -5.37 -8.32 -17.30
CA ILE A 185 -6.11 -8.73 -18.50
C ILE A 185 -5.65 -10.10 -18.99
N GLN A 186 -4.35 -10.37 -18.94
CA GLN A 186 -3.76 -11.59 -19.52
C GLN A 186 -3.70 -12.77 -18.55
N GLY A 187 -3.89 -12.55 -17.24
CA GLY A 187 -3.85 -13.60 -16.21
C GLY A 187 -2.44 -14.15 -15.92
N ALA A 188 -1.38 -13.43 -16.29
CA ALA A 188 0.00 -13.87 -16.11
C ALA A 188 0.90 -12.75 -15.56
N PRO A 189 1.84 -13.06 -14.65
CA PRO A 189 2.67 -12.05 -14.01
C PRO A 189 3.80 -11.59 -14.94
N PHE A 190 4.15 -10.30 -14.87
CA PHE A 190 5.24 -9.70 -15.64
C PHE A 190 5.15 -9.97 -17.15
N VAL A 191 4.02 -9.62 -17.75
CA VAL A 191 3.78 -9.71 -19.21
C VAL A 191 3.75 -8.35 -19.90
N GLY A 192 3.66 -7.25 -19.14
CA GLY A 192 3.75 -5.91 -19.69
C GLY A 192 5.19 -5.39 -19.85
N PRO A 193 5.39 -4.08 -20.05
CA PRO A 193 6.71 -3.47 -20.29
C PRO A 193 7.75 -3.77 -19.20
N ALA A 194 7.33 -3.80 -17.93
CA ALA A 194 8.21 -4.18 -16.83
C ALA A 194 8.65 -5.65 -16.93
N GLY A 195 7.78 -6.52 -17.44
CA GLY A 195 8.08 -7.93 -17.71
C GLY A 195 9.05 -8.14 -18.85
N GLU A 196 9.01 -7.30 -19.88
CA GLU A 196 10.00 -7.29 -20.98
C GLU A 196 11.39 -6.91 -20.45
N VAL A 197 11.48 -5.86 -19.63
CA VAL A 197 12.73 -5.47 -18.96
C VAL A 197 13.26 -6.60 -18.08
N LEU A 198 12.40 -7.24 -17.28
CA LEU A 198 12.79 -8.39 -16.47
C LEU A 198 13.27 -9.56 -17.33
N GLY A 199 12.58 -9.84 -18.44
CA GLY A 199 12.96 -10.88 -19.39
C GLY A 199 14.36 -10.67 -19.95
N ARG A 200 14.68 -9.45 -20.41
CA ARG A 200 16.03 -9.11 -20.87
C ARG A 200 17.06 -9.24 -19.77
N ALA A 201 16.77 -8.73 -18.57
CA ALA A 201 17.69 -8.76 -17.45
C ALA A 201 18.01 -10.20 -16.99
N LEU A 202 17.02 -11.11 -17.01
CA LEU A 202 17.23 -12.53 -16.70
C LEU A 202 18.17 -13.21 -17.70
N VAL A 203 17.99 -12.94 -19.00
CA VAL A 203 18.88 -13.48 -20.06
C VAL A 203 20.31 -12.97 -19.86
N GLU A 204 20.49 -11.67 -19.66
CA GLU A 204 21.81 -11.05 -19.49
C GLU A 204 22.51 -11.43 -18.16
N ALA A 205 21.72 -11.79 -17.15
CA ALA A 205 22.20 -12.33 -15.89
C ALA A 205 22.52 -13.83 -15.95
N ASN A 206 22.28 -14.49 -17.09
CA ASN A 206 22.38 -15.94 -17.25
C ASN A 206 21.52 -16.71 -16.23
N LEU A 207 20.31 -16.18 -15.96
CA LEU A 207 19.34 -16.76 -15.05
C LEU A 207 18.15 -17.32 -15.86
N PRO A 208 18.18 -18.61 -16.24
CA PRO A 208 17.20 -19.16 -17.15
C PRO A 208 15.80 -19.23 -16.52
N ARG A 209 14.76 -19.02 -17.35
CA ARG A 209 13.34 -19.06 -16.94
C ARG A 209 12.93 -20.39 -16.28
N THR A 210 13.63 -21.48 -16.58
CA THR A 210 13.42 -22.81 -15.99
C THR A 210 13.91 -22.92 -14.54
N GLN A 211 14.70 -21.96 -14.06
CA GLN A 211 15.22 -21.93 -12.68
C GLN A 211 14.45 -20.94 -11.79
N VAL A 212 13.50 -20.20 -12.36
CA VAL A 212 12.80 -19.12 -11.66
C VAL A 212 11.30 -19.28 -11.70
N TYR A 213 10.66 -18.97 -10.57
CA TYR A 213 9.22 -18.78 -10.46
C TYR A 213 8.95 -17.31 -10.17
N VAL A 214 8.05 -16.68 -10.92
CA VAL A 214 7.76 -15.24 -10.80
C VAL A 214 6.33 -15.05 -10.31
N THR A 215 6.16 -14.25 -9.27
CA THR A 215 4.87 -13.99 -8.65
C THR A 215 4.82 -12.58 -8.03
N ASN A 216 3.72 -12.24 -7.35
CA ASN A 216 3.55 -10.96 -6.65
C ASN A 216 3.09 -11.18 -5.20
N ALA A 217 3.34 -10.20 -4.33
CA ALA A 217 2.89 -10.23 -2.94
C ALA A 217 1.36 -10.21 -2.83
N VAL A 218 0.68 -9.56 -3.78
CA VAL A 218 -0.78 -9.57 -3.93
C VAL A 218 -1.15 -10.13 -5.31
N LYS A 219 -2.27 -10.87 -5.42
CA LYS A 219 -2.69 -11.56 -6.66
C LYS A 219 -3.74 -10.84 -7.50
N HIS A 220 -4.26 -9.70 -7.04
CA HIS A 220 -5.25 -8.90 -7.77
C HIS A 220 -4.73 -7.50 -8.02
N PHE A 221 -5.02 -6.94 -9.20
CA PHE A 221 -4.61 -5.60 -9.55
C PHE A 221 -5.43 -4.56 -8.78
N LYS A 222 -4.74 -3.70 -8.03
CA LYS A 222 -5.35 -2.55 -7.37
C LYS A 222 -5.20 -1.32 -8.25
N PHE A 223 -6.32 -0.68 -8.59
CA PHE A 223 -6.30 0.50 -9.44
C PHE A 223 -7.43 1.49 -9.14
N LEU A 224 -7.23 2.74 -9.55
CA LEU A 224 -8.29 3.72 -9.70
C LEU A 224 -8.73 3.77 -11.15
N ARG A 225 -10.04 3.66 -11.40
CA ARG A 225 -10.59 3.78 -12.75
C ARG A 225 -10.81 5.24 -13.10
N THR A 226 -10.19 5.67 -14.20
CA THR A 226 -10.49 6.95 -14.86
C THR A 226 -11.20 6.67 -16.18
N PRO A 227 -11.83 7.67 -16.82
CA PRO A 227 -12.48 7.47 -18.12
C PRO A 227 -11.56 6.93 -19.22
N LYS A 228 -10.25 7.18 -19.12
CA LYS A 228 -9.27 6.83 -20.17
C LYS A 228 -8.38 5.64 -19.81
N ARG A 229 -8.17 5.34 -18.53
CA ARG A 229 -7.21 4.33 -18.07
C ARG A 229 -7.46 3.82 -16.66
N ARG A 230 -6.93 2.63 -16.36
CA ARG A 230 -6.77 2.11 -15.01
C ARG A 230 -5.42 2.55 -14.45
N ILE A 231 -5.44 3.31 -13.36
CA ILE A 231 -4.23 3.86 -12.72
C ILE A 231 -3.84 2.96 -11.57
N HIS A 232 -2.69 2.30 -11.68
CA HIS A 232 -2.14 1.45 -10.61
C HIS A 232 -2.13 2.17 -9.26
N GLN A 233 -2.48 1.44 -8.21
CA GLN A 233 -2.38 1.87 -6.82
C GLN A 233 -1.58 0.84 -6.04
N THR A 234 -0.71 1.30 -5.15
CA THR A 234 0.07 0.39 -4.32
C THR A 234 -0.83 -0.27 -3.26
N PRO A 235 -0.79 -1.62 -3.12
CA PRO A 235 -1.47 -2.30 -2.04
C PRO A 235 -0.97 -1.86 -0.67
N GLY A 236 -1.89 -1.72 0.28
CA GLY A 236 -1.59 -1.44 1.68
C GLY A 236 -1.19 -2.70 2.45
N SER A 237 -0.74 -2.51 3.69
CA SER A 237 -0.35 -3.61 4.59
C SER A 237 -1.46 -4.61 4.84
N VAL A 238 -2.72 -4.15 4.89
CA VAL A 238 -3.90 -5.01 5.08
C VAL A 238 -4.08 -5.98 3.91
N GLU A 239 -4.00 -5.49 2.66
CA GLU A 239 -4.16 -6.32 1.46
C GLU A 239 -2.98 -7.28 1.29
N ILE A 240 -1.75 -6.81 1.55
CA ILE A 240 -0.55 -7.65 1.56
C ILE A 240 -0.68 -8.75 2.61
N GLY A 241 -1.11 -8.40 3.82
CA GLY A 241 -1.32 -9.36 4.90
C GLY A 241 -2.41 -10.38 4.58
N ALA A 242 -3.51 -9.93 3.95
CA ALA A 242 -4.59 -10.78 3.52
C ALA A 242 -4.17 -11.76 2.42
N CYS A 243 -3.32 -11.35 1.49
CA CYS A 243 -2.88 -12.18 0.37
C CYS A 243 -1.69 -13.09 0.71
N ARG A 244 -0.98 -12.81 1.82
CA ARG A 244 0.19 -13.55 2.29
C ARG A 244 0.04 -15.09 2.31
N PRO A 245 -1.11 -15.68 2.70
CA PRO A 245 -1.29 -17.14 2.67
C PRO A 245 -1.02 -17.77 1.29
N TRP A 246 -1.33 -17.09 0.19
CA TRP A 246 -1.02 -17.59 -1.16
C TRP A 246 0.48 -17.66 -1.41
N LEU A 247 1.23 -16.62 -1.03
CA LEU A 247 2.69 -16.61 -1.17
C LEU A 247 3.33 -17.70 -0.31
N GLN A 248 2.84 -17.89 0.91
CA GLN A 248 3.31 -18.97 1.78
C GLN A 248 3.07 -20.35 1.15
N ALA A 249 1.90 -20.56 0.53
CA ALA A 249 1.58 -21.81 -0.15
C ALA A 249 2.45 -22.05 -1.40
N GLU A 250 2.66 -21.02 -2.23
CA GLU A 250 3.58 -21.09 -3.37
C GLU A 250 5.00 -21.50 -2.91
N LEU A 251 5.52 -20.85 -1.87
CA LEU A 251 6.86 -21.12 -1.33
C LEU A 251 6.96 -22.49 -0.66
N ALA A 252 5.90 -22.96 0.01
CA ALA A 252 5.87 -24.28 0.63
C ALA A 252 5.97 -25.42 -0.40
N LEU A 253 5.37 -25.25 -1.59
CA LEU A 253 5.47 -26.23 -2.68
C LEU A 253 6.79 -26.12 -3.44
N ILE A 254 7.28 -24.90 -3.70
CA ILE A 254 8.50 -24.68 -4.48
C ILE A 254 9.76 -24.96 -3.67
N ARG A 255 9.76 -24.59 -2.39
CA ARG A 255 10.93 -24.61 -1.48
C ARG A 255 12.19 -24.01 -2.14
N PRO A 256 12.13 -22.74 -2.58
CA PRO A 256 13.25 -22.14 -3.30
C PRO A 256 14.47 -21.98 -2.39
N GLU A 257 15.65 -22.04 -2.98
CA GLU A 257 16.91 -21.71 -2.32
C GLU A 257 17.01 -20.20 -2.03
N MET A 258 16.40 -19.38 -2.90
CA MET A 258 16.46 -17.94 -2.80
C MET A 258 15.11 -17.25 -3.12
N LEU A 259 14.74 -16.26 -2.30
CA LEU A 259 13.65 -15.34 -2.60
C LEU A 259 14.20 -13.97 -3.03
N VAL A 260 13.67 -13.41 -4.11
CA VAL A 260 14.14 -12.13 -4.68
C VAL A 260 12.99 -11.14 -4.74
N CYS A 261 13.03 -10.11 -3.89
CA CYS A 261 12.05 -9.03 -3.88
C CYS A 261 12.34 -8.04 -5.02
N LEU A 262 11.39 -7.86 -5.94
CA LEU A 262 11.47 -6.87 -7.00
C LEU A 262 10.87 -5.56 -6.50
N GLY A 263 11.72 -4.62 -6.09
CA GLY A 263 11.35 -3.29 -5.63
C GLY A 263 11.17 -3.13 -4.13
N GLY A 264 11.10 -1.86 -3.72
CA GLY A 264 11.04 -1.48 -2.31
C GLY A 264 9.77 -1.94 -1.58
N THR A 265 8.62 -1.98 -2.25
CA THR A 265 7.37 -2.39 -1.60
C THR A 265 7.35 -3.88 -1.30
N ALA A 266 7.71 -4.72 -2.27
CA ALA A 266 7.84 -6.16 -2.06
C ALA A 266 8.87 -6.46 -0.96
N ALA A 267 10.01 -5.76 -0.99
CA ALA A 267 11.04 -5.90 0.04
C ALA A 267 10.54 -5.47 1.43
N LYS A 268 9.82 -4.35 1.56
CA LYS A 268 9.24 -3.95 2.86
C LYS A 268 8.21 -4.95 3.38
N ALA A 269 7.42 -5.53 2.48
CA ALA A 269 6.39 -6.51 2.82
C ALA A 269 6.97 -7.82 3.37
N LEU A 270 8.14 -8.24 2.88
CA LEU A 270 8.74 -9.54 3.18
C LEU A 270 9.94 -9.44 4.13
N LEU A 271 10.78 -8.42 3.99
CA LEU A 271 12.02 -8.21 4.76
C LEU A 271 11.86 -7.17 5.89
N GLY A 272 10.72 -6.47 5.96
CA GLY A 272 10.37 -5.58 7.06
C GLY A 272 10.34 -4.09 6.70
N PRO A 273 9.63 -3.27 7.51
CA PRO A 273 9.30 -1.87 7.18
C PRO A 273 10.52 -0.93 7.09
N ASP A 274 11.62 -1.30 7.74
CA ASP A 274 12.86 -0.52 7.76
C ASP A 274 13.72 -0.72 6.51
N PHE A 275 13.34 -1.65 5.63
CA PHE A 275 14.06 -1.88 4.39
C PHE A 275 14.15 -0.62 3.51
N ARG A 276 15.35 -0.32 2.99
CA ARG A 276 15.64 0.81 2.10
C ARG A 276 16.30 0.32 0.82
N ILE A 277 15.53 0.29 -0.27
CA ILE A 277 15.97 -0.28 -1.55
C ILE A 277 17.29 0.30 -2.07
N MET A 278 17.46 1.62 -2.07
CA MET A 278 18.68 2.25 -2.58
C MET A 278 19.92 1.99 -1.73
N LYS A 279 19.77 1.52 -0.48
CA LYS A 279 20.89 1.22 0.42
C LYS A 279 21.21 -0.27 0.51
N GLN A 280 20.19 -1.11 0.31
CA GLN A 280 20.23 -2.53 0.66
C GLN A 280 19.97 -3.47 -0.52
N HIS A 281 19.73 -2.95 -1.73
CA HIS A 281 19.64 -3.82 -2.89
C HIS A 281 20.93 -4.63 -3.09
N GLY A 282 20.81 -5.85 -3.61
CA GLY A 282 21.96 -6.71 -3.86
C GLY A 282 22.63 -7.31 -2.62
N GLN A 283 22.11 -7.05 -1.41
CA GLN A 283 22.54 -7.68 -0.16
C GLN A 283 21.79 -8.99 0.06
N ILE A 284 22.50 -10.02 0.51
CA ILE A 284 21.92 -11.32 0.84
C ILE A 284 21.56 -11.34 2.33
N PHE A 285 20.31 -11.70 2.60
CA PHE A 285 19.75 -11.91 3.93
C PHE A 285 19.55 -13.40 4.13
N GLU A 286 20.10 -13.96 5.20
CA GLU A 286 19.93 -15.37 5.52
C GLU A 286 18.76 -15.58 6.49
N ASN A 287 18.14 -16.76 6.44
CA ASN A 287 17.14 -17.22 7.42
C ASN A 287 15.98 -16.24 7.64
N THR A 288 15.45 -15.68 6.56
CA THR A 288 14.38 -14.66 6.60
C THR A 288 12.99 -15.23 6.95
N GLY A 289 12.88 -16.55 7.14
CA GLY A 289 11.61 -17.25 7.32
C GLY A 289 10.83 -17.52 6.02
N TRP A 290 11.25 -16.92 4.90
CA TRP A 290 10.64 -17.15 3.59
C TRP A 290 11.38 -18.17 2.72
N ALA A 291 12.70 -18.14 2.77
CA ALA A 291 13.63 -19.02 2.08
C ALA A 291 14.98 -18.98 2.84
N PRO A 292 15.90 -19.94 2.59
CA PRO A 292 17.23 -19.93 3.20
C PRO A 292 17.97 -18.61 2.96
N LYS A 293 17.85 -18.06 1.74
CA LYS A 293 18.40 -16.77 1.37
C LYS A 293 17.31 -15.87 0.79
N ALA A 294 17.41 -14.58 1.03
CA ALA A 294 16.60 -13.58 0.36
C ALA A 294 17.45 -12.38 -0.07
N MET A 295 17.01 -11.68 -1.10
CA MET A 295 17.62 -10.43 -1.55
C MET A 295 16.52 -9.52 -2.11
N ALA A 296 16.77 -8.22 -2.15
CA ALA A 296 15.94 -7.32 -2.93
C ALA A 296 16.77 -6.69 -4.06
N THR A 297 16.10 -6.38 -5.16
CA THR A 297 16.66 -5.58 -6.26
C THR A 297 15.64 -4.57 -6.75
N LEU A 298 16.03 -3.72 -7.69
CA LEU A 298 15.16 -2.70 -8.26
C LEU A 298 13.97 -3.34 -9.00
N HIS A 299 12.79 -2.71 -8.90
CA HIS A 299 11.67 -3.15 -9.72
C HIS A 299 11.93 -2.78 -11.18
N PRO A 300 11.67 -3.66 -12.16
CA PRO A 300 11.89 -3.36 -13.58
C PRO A 300 11.17 -2.10 -14.08
N SER A 301 10.02 -1.76 -13.49
CA SER A 301 9.31 -0.52 -13.83
C SER A 301 10.05 0.76 -13.40
N ALA A 302 11.02 0.68 -12.49
CA ALA A 302 11.83 1.84 -12.11
C ALA A 302 12.76 2.25 -13.27
N VAL A 303 13.27 1.27 -14.02
CA VAL A 303 14.05 1.50 -15.25
C VAL A 303 13.23 2.30 -16.27
N LEU A 304 11.96 1.95 -16.44
CA LEU A 304 11.05 2.60 -17.39
C LEU A 304 10.57 3.99 -16.94
N ARG A 305 10.69 4.30 -15.64
CA ARG A 305 10.26 5.56 -15.05
C ARG A 305 11.43 6.49 -14.72
N ALA A 306 12.64 6.16 -15.17
CA ALA A 306 13.79 7.04 -15.01
C ALA A 306 13.57 8.37 -15.75
N ASP A 307 14.11 9.45 -15.19
CA ASP A 307 13.97 10.80 -15.77
C ASP A 307 14.66 10.95 -17.12
N ASP A 308 15.73 10.18 -17.34
CA ASP A 308 16.51 10.17 -18.58
C ASP A 308 17.02 8.76 -18.93
N ALA A 309 17.48 8.60 -20.17
CA ALA A 309 17.97 7.32 -20.69
C ALA A 309 19.21 6.81 -19.93
N ALA A 310 20.10 7.70 -19.49
CA ALA A 310 21.30 7.30 -18.74
C ALA A 310 20.93 6.78 -17.34
N GLY A 311 19.91 7.35 -16.71
CA GLY A 311 19.31 6.89 -15.47
C GLY A 311 18.66 5.52 -15.64
N GLY A 312 17.91 5.33 -16.72
CA GLY A 312 17.35 4.02 -17.09
C GLY A 312 18.45 2.96 -17.20
N GLU A 313 19.51 3.24 -17.96
CA GLU A 313 20.63 2.31 -18.15
C GLU A 313 21.35 1.99 -16.84
N ARG A 314 21.59 2.99 -15.98
CA ARG A 314 22.18 2.77 -14.64
C ARG A 314 21.31 1.83 -13.79
N LEU A 315 19.99 2.06 -13.73
CA LEU A 315 19.07 1.23 -12.95
C LEU A 315 18.97 -0.19 -13.54
N TYR A 316 19.00 -0.32 -14.87
CA TYR A 316 19.03 -1.61 -15.54
C TYR A 316 20.32 -2.39 -15.22
N GLY A 317 21.48 -1.73 -15.29
CA GLY A 317 22.77 -2.35 -14.93
C GLY A 317 22.82 -2.82 -13.47
N MET A 318 22.22 -2.08 -12.54
CA MET A 318 22.06 -2.51 -11.14
C MET A 318 21.17 -3.76 -11.02
N LEU A 319 20.02 -3.78 -11.71
CA LEU A 319 19.13 -4.95 -11.75
C LEU A 319 19.85 -6.19 -12.27
N VAL A 320 20.55 -6.09 -13.39
CA VAL A 320 21.31 -7.21 -13.97
C VAL A 320 22.42 -7.67 -13.03
N THR A 321 23.16 -6.74 -12.41
CA THR A 321 24.23 -7.05 -11.46
C THR A 321 23.70 -7.86 -10.27
N ASP A 322 22.55 -7.49 -9.72
CA ASP A 322 21.93 -8.22 -8.63
C ASP A 322 21.43 -9.59 -9.09
N LEU A 323 20.77 -9.68 -10.25
CA LEU A 323 20.31 -10.97 -10.80
C LEU A 323 21.46 -11.94 -11.10
N ARG A 324 22.65 -11.44 -11.48
CA ARG A 324 23.85 -12.28 -11.62
C ARG A 324 24.25 -12.91 -10.29
N LYS A 325 24.13 -12.18 -9.17
CA LYS A 325 24.38 -12.75 -7.83
C LYS A 325 23.39 -13.87 -7.55
N VAL A 326 22.11 -13.71 -7.89
CA VAL A 326 21.10 -14.79 -7.76
C VAL A 326 21.56 -16.04 -8.51
N ALA A 327 21.96 -15.89 -9.77
CA ALA A 327 22.41 -17.00 -10.60
C ALA A 327 23.60 -17.75 -9.99
N VAL A 328 24.57 -17.03 -9.40
CA VAL A 328 25.72 -17.62 -8.68
C VAL A 328 25.28 -18.35 -7.41
N GLU A 329 24.39 -17.74 -6.62
CA GLU A 329 23.90 -18.33 -5.37
C GLU A 329 23.14 -19.63 -5.60
N ILE A 330 22.24 -19.64 -6.60
CA ILE A 330 21.47 -20.83 -6.96
C ILE A 330 22.25 -21.79 -7.87
N THR A 331 23.55 -21.63 -8.09
CA THR A 331 24.36 -22.65 -8.79
C THR A 331 25.45 -23.22 -7.89
N SER A 332 25.71 -22.58 -6.76
CA SER A 332 26.76 -22.97 -5.83
C SER A 332 26.41 -24.29 -5.11
N PRO A 333 27.34 -25.26 -5.01
CA PRO A 333 27.10 -26.58 -4.43
C PRO A 333 26.73 -26.57 -2.93
N ALA A 334 26.87 -25.42 -2.25
CA ALA A 334 26.47 -25.24 -0.86
C ALA A 334 24.94 -25.31 -0.64
N SER A 335 24.12 -25.14 -1.68
CA SER A 335 22.66 -25.26 -1.58
C SER A 335 22.13 -26.69 -1.72
N ALA A 336 22.98 -27.67 -2.04
CA ALA A 336 22.59 -29.07 -2.21
C ALA A 336 22.51 -29.87 -0.89
N ARG A 337 22.65 -29.25 0.28
CA ARG A 337 22.71 -29.96 1.57
C ARG A 337 21.81 -29.37 2.66
N ILE A 338 20.51 -29.42 2.47
CA ILE A 338 19.55 -29.60 3.57
C ILE A 338 18.41 -30.46 3.01
N SER A 339 18.61 -31.78 2.97
CA SER A 339 17.54 -32.79 2.80
C SER A 339 17.34 -33.49 4.14
#